data_AF-B2UCN9-F1
#
_entry.id   AF-B2UCN9-F1
#
_cell.length_a   1.000
_cell.length_b   1.000
_cell.length_c   1.000
_cell.angle_alpha   90.00
_cell.angle_beta   90.00
_cell.angle_gamma   90.00
#
_symmetry.space_group_name_H-M   'P 1'
#
loop_
_entity.id
_entity.type
_entity.pdbx_description
1 polymer ?
#
loop_
_entity_poly.entity_id
_entity_poly.type
_entity_poly.pdbx_seq_one_letter_code
_entity_poly.pdbx_strand_id
1 'polypeptide(L)' 'MPMKGFIQVVGKLQIHAMRIVDSLEVPAGKSDAQCYHVFRRSDGGSMEFVGKDSDLDFVETFCLQRASLH' A
#
# COMPACT_ATOMS: atom_id res chain seq x y z
N MET A 1 14.60 -2.58 15.43
CA MET A 1 14.85 -3.12 14.08
C MET A 1 13.97 -2.36 13.10
N PRO A 2 14.47 -1.82 11.98
CA PRO A 2 13.58 -1.25 10.97
C PRO A 2 12.77 -2.39 10.36
N MET A 3 11.46 -2.41 10.60
CA MET A 3 10.56 -3.35 9.96
C MET A 3 10.59 -3.07 8.46
N LYS A 4 11.28 -3.92 7.70
CA LYS A 4 11.31 -3.83 6.24
C LYS A 4 10.00 -4.40 5.71
N GLY A 5 8.99 -3.55 5.61
CA GLY A 5 7.69 -3.90 5.04
C GLY A 5 7.77 -4.17 3.54
N PHE A 6 6.76 -4.85 3.00
CA PHE A 6 6.56 -5.00 1.56
C PHE A 6 5.92 -3.73 1.02
N ILE A 7 6.53 -3.19 -0.04
CA ILE A 7 6.00 -2.05 -0.80
C ILE A 7 6.00 -2.45 -2.27
N GLN A 8 4.84 -2.31 -2.91
CA GLN A 8 4.68 -2.48 -4.35
C GLN A 8 4.33 -1.16 -5.00
N VAL A 9 4.99 -0.83 -6.10
CA VAL A 9 4.79 0.43 -6.81
C VAL A 9 4.06 0.16 -8.12
N VAL A 10 2.95 0.87 -8.35
CA VAL A 10 2.12 0.78 -9.55
C VAL A 10 1.91 2.20 -10.09
N GLY A 11 2.78 2.62 -11.02
CA GLY A 11 2.80 4.00 -11.51
C GLY A 11 3.07 5.01 -10.39
N LYS A 12 2.15 5.95 -10.17
CA LYS A 12 2.21 6.91 -9.04
C LYS A 12 1.63 6.35 -7.74
N LEU A 13 1.10 5.12 -7.72
CA LEU A 13 0.53 4.50 -6.53
C LEU A 13 1.53 3.55 -5.87
N GLN A 14 1.44 3.42 -4.55
CA GLN A 14 2.21 2.47 -3.76
C GLN A 14 1.30 1.70 -2.83
N ILE A 15 1.46 0.38 -2.79
CA ILE A 15 0.74 -0.54 -1.91
C ILE A 15 1.71 -0.94 -0.81
N HIS A 16 1.37 -0.67 0.43
CA HIS A 16 2.17 -0.97 1.62
C HIS A 16 1.47 -2.08 2.40
N ALA A 17 2.16 -3.19 2.61
CA ALA A 17 1.67 -4.26 3.46
C ALA A 17 1.79 -3.89 4.94
N MET A 18 0.69 -4.04 5.66
CA MET A 18 0.56 -3.64 7.06
C MET A 18 0.02 -4.81 7.88
N ARG A 19 0.45 -4.90 9.14
CA ARG A 19 -0.12 -5.82 10.13
C ARG A 19 -0.55 -5.03 11.37
N ILE A 20 -1.54 -5.54 12.09
CA ILE A 20 -2.03 -4.92 13.31
C ILE A 20 -1.27 -5.53 14.50
N VAL A 21 -0.65 -4.68 15.32
CA VAL A 21 0.04 -5.04 16.57
C VAL A 21 -0.44 -4.10 17.65
N ASP A 22 -1.04 -4.63 18.72
CA ASP A 22 -1.51 -3.84 19.87
C ASP A 22 -2.35 -2.61 19.45
N SER A 23 -3.23 -2.79 18.46
CA SER A 23 -4.08 -1.76 17.83
C SER A 23 -3.37 -0.73 16.93
N LEU A 24 -2.09 -0.93 16.59
CA LEU A 24 -1.35 -0.10 15.64
C LEU A 24 -1.07 -0.85 14.34
N GLU A 25 -1.18 -0.16 13.22
CA GLU A 25 -0.80 -0.69 11.91
C GLU A 25 0.69 -0.43 11.66
N VAL A 26 1.48 -1.49 11.54
CA VAL A 26 2.93 -1.40 11.29
C VAL A 26 3.30 -2.10 9.98
N PRO A 27 4.34 -1.64 9.26
CA PRO A 27 4.79 -2.28 8.03
C PRO A 27 5.12 -3.76 8.24
N ALA A 28 4.65 -4.61 7.32
CA ALA A 28 4.79 -6.06 7.39
C ALA A 28 5.26 -6.64 6.06
N GLY A 29 5.78 -7.86 6.09
CA GLY A 29 5.97 -8.64 4.87
C GLY A 29 4.62 -9.04 4.26
N LYS A 30 4.61 -9.46 2.98
CA LYS A 30 3.38 -9.90 2.29
C LYS A 30 2.67 -11.07 2.99
N SER A 31 3.43 -12.00 3.58
CA SER A 31 2.89 -13.16 4.32
C SER A 31 2.22 -12.81 5.64
N ASP A 32 2.63 -11.72 6.27
CA ASP A 32 2.17 -11.28 7.59
C ASP A 32 1.18 -10.11 7.49
N ALA A 33 0.88 -9.68 6.26
CA ALA A 33 0.00 -8.56 6.00
C ALA A 33 -1.45 -8.92 6.34
N GLN A 34 -2.09 -8.06 7.10
CA GLN A 34 -3.52 -8.13 7.42
C GLN A 34 -4.32 -7.08 6.65
N CYS A 35 -3.66 -6.00 6.23
CA CYS A 35 -4.23 -4.99 5.36
C CYS A 35 -3.15 -4.36 4.48
N TYR A 36 -3.60 -3.68 3.43
CA TYR A 36 -2.77 -3.07 2.41
C TYR A 36 -3.18 -1.61 2.26
N HIS A 37 -2.25 -0.70 2.54
CA HIS A 37 -2.48 0.73 2.41
C HIS A 37 -2.04 1.21 1.05
N VAL A 38 -2.88 2.00 0.39
CA VAL A 38 -2.57 2.62 -0.90
C VAL A 38 -2.21 4.08 -0.67
N PHE A 39 -1.03 4.45 -1.15
CA PHE A 39 -0.55 5.82 -1.19
C PHE A 39 -0.40 6.29 -2.63
N ARG A 40 -0.63 7.57 -2.89
CA ARG A 40 -0.33 8.22 -4.15
C ARG A 40 0.85 9.16 -3.97
N ARG A 41 1.84 9.04 -4.84
CA ARG A 41 2.94 10.00 -4.95
C ARG A 41 2.46 11.21 -5.74
N SER A 42 2.41 12.37 -5.08
CA SER A 42 2.16 13.66 -5.74
C SER A 42 3.43 14.12 -6.46
N ASP A 43 3.31 15.08 -7.38
CA ASP A 43 4.45 15.56 -8.19
C ASP A 43 5.53 16.25 -7.34
N GLY A 44 5.17 16.77 -6.17
CA GLY A 44 6.10 17.30 -5.15
C GLY A 44 6.83 16.22 -4.34
N GLY A 45 6.60 14.94 -4.61
CA GLY A 45 7.24 13.81 -3.92
C GLY A 45 6.59 13.40 -2.60
N SER A 46 5.54 14.09 -2.16
CA SER A 46 4.71 13.68 -1.02
C SER A 46 3.92 12.41 -1.32
N MET A 47 3.64 11.63 -0.27
CA MET A 47 2.75 10.46 -0.32
C MET A 47 1.41 10.82 0.32
N GLU A 48 0.34 10.70 -0.43
CA GLU A 48 -1.03 10.96 0.02
C GLU A 48 -1.76 9.62 0.21
N PHE A 49 -2.42 9.44 1.36
CA PHE A 49 -3.20 8.24 1.61
C PHE A 49 -4.46 8.23 0.73
N VAL A 50 -4.66 7.15 -0.02
CA VAL A 50 -5.79 6.98 -0.94
C VAL A 50 -6.87 6.09 -0.34
N GLY A 51 -6.45 5.03 0.36
CA GLY A 51 -7.36 4.04 0.95
C GLY A 51 -6.61 2.81 1.44
N LYS A 52 -7.34 1.86 2.02
CA LYS A 52 -6.81 0.57 2.43
C LYS A 52 -7.84 -0.54 2.26
N ASP A 53 -7.37 -1.76 2.05
CA ASP A 53 -8.20 -2.96 2.02
C ASP A 53 -7.44 -4.18 2.58
N SER A 54 -8.14 -5.23 2.96
CA SER A 54 -7.55 -6.52 3.35
C SER A 54 -7.17 -7.40 2.16
N ASP A 55 -7.80 -7.20 1.00
CA ASP A 55 -7.57 -8.00 -0.20
C ASP A 55 -6.50 -7.37 -1.10
N LEU A 56 -5.38 -8.08 -1.29
CA LEU A 56 -4.29 -7.62 -2.14
C LEU A 56 -4.69 -7.57 -3.62
N ASP A 57 -5.39 -8.57 -4.13
CA ASP A 57 -5.77 -8.66 -5.54
C ASP A 57 -6.72 -7.52 -5.91
N PHE A 58 -7.63 -7.17 -4.99
CA PHE A 58 -8.49 -5.99 -5.12
C PHE A 58 -7.67 -4.70 -5.20
N VAL A 59 -6.71 -4.51 -4.29
CA VAL A 59 -5.89 -3.30 -4.22
C VAL A 59 -4.94 -3.18 -5.43
N GLU A 60 -4.38 -4.29 -5.90
CA GLU A 60 -3.58 -4.33 -7.13
C GLU A 60 -4.44 -3.96 -8.35
N THR A 61 -5.63 -4.54 -8.48
CA THR A 61 -6.57 -4.23 -9.57
C THR A 61 -6.98 -2.76 -9.55
N PHE A 62 -7.31 -2.22 -8.37
CA PHE A 62 -7.60 -0.80 -8.18
C PHE A 62 -6.45 0.10 -8.64
N CYS A 63 -5.22 -0.25 -8.27
CA CYS A 63 -4.04 0.52 -8.65
C CYS A 63 -3.79 0.46 -10.15
N LEU A 64 -3.89 -0.73 -10.76
CA LEU A 64 -3.72 -0.94 -12.19
C LEU A 64 -4.75 -0.15 -12.99
N GLN A 65 -6.04 -0.22 -12.65
CA GLN A 65 -7.09 0.54 -13.32
C GLN A 65 -6.82 2.06 -13.32
N ARG A 66 -6.29 2.58 -12.21
CA ARG A 66 -5.96 4.01 -12.07
C ARG A 66 -4.64 4.41 -12.70
N ALA A 67 -3.71 3.46 -12.87
CA ALA A 67 -2.47 3.69 -13.61
C ALA A 67 -2.70 3.70 -15.13
N SER A 68 -3.64 2.89 -15.62
CA SER A 68 -3.99 2.78 -17.05
C SER A 68 -4.78 3.98 -17.60
N LEU A 69 -5.30 4.86 -16.74
CA LEU A 69 -6.09 6.04 -17.13
C LEU A 69 -5.23 7.24 -17.56
N HIS A 70 -3.92 7.05 -17.77
CA HIS A 70 -2.96 8.09 -18.15
C HIS A 70 -2.13 7.70 -19.37
#